data_AF-A0A0F3QLH2-F1
#
_entry.id   AF-A0A0F3QLH2-F1
#
_cell.length_a   1.000
_cell.length_b   1.000
_cell.length_c   1.000
_cell.angle_alpha   90.00
_cell.angle_beta   90.00
_cell.angle_gamma   90.00
#
_symmetry.space_group_name_H-M   'P 1'
#
loop_
_entity.id
_entity.type
_entity.pdbx_description
1 polymer ?
#
loop_
_entity_poly.entity_id
_entity_poly.type
_entity_poly.pdbx_seq_one_letter_code
_entity_poly.pdbx_strand_id
1 'polypeptide(L)'
;MNKQDYTTLLAHEHLHNWIGKKIRNTSDLNYWWSEGFTDYYSRVLTLRSGVITVEEFVEEFNQFFKDYYLSPVINEPNSKIEEDSWRNYAVSKLPYYRGFVFAVYLNNLIKENNKSKSLDNVMLDLFKTAKQKEFSIDYFKQIIKNYIPKGIDKGIDEYIEQGNTIDLSDLMNVLPIEKIKIPFCDLGFDIKTSFDEGIIKGIDIESNAYKAGLRNGNNSLRLACLKVSIIQIK
;
A
#
# COMPACT_ATOMS: atom_id res chain seq x y z
N MET A 1 -5.34 -1.30 -20.62
CA MET A 1 -4.98 -2.45 -19.75
C MET A 1 -4.40 -3.55 -20.61
N ASN A 2 -3.23 -4.06 -20.23
CA ASN A 2 -2.60 -5.21 -20.88
C ASN A 2 -3.17 -6.52 -20.31
N LYS A 3 -2.79 -7.68 -20.86
CA LYS A 3 -3.27 -9.02 -20.42
C LYS A 3 -2.95 -9.31 -18.95
N GLN A 4 -1.83 -8.81 -18.46
CA GLN A 4 -1.37 -8.97 -17.09
C GLN A 4 -2.30 -8.25 -16.11
N ASP A 5 -2.70 -7.00 -16.41
CA ASP A 5 -3.65 -6.23 -15.61
C ASP A 5 -4.95 -7.00 -15.37
N TYR A 6 -5.48 -7.68 -16.40
CA TYR A 6 -6.68 -8.51 -16.28
C TYR A 6 -6.46 -9.74 -15.40
N THR A 7 -5.30 -10.37 -15.51
CA THR A 7 -4.99 -11.59 -14.77
C THR A 7 -4.93 -11.32 -13.28
N THR A 8 -4.18 -10.30 -12.89
CA THR A 8 -4.00 -9.98 -11.48
C THR A 8 -5.28 -9.39 -10.88
N LEU A 9 -6.05 -8.62 -11.66
CA LEU A 9 -7.39 -8.18 -11.27
C LEU A 9 -8.35 -9.36 -11.05
N LEU A 10 -8.40 -10.34 -11.95
CA LEU A 10 -9.24 -11.52 -11.76
C LEU A 10 -8.81 -12.33 -10.53
N ALA A 11 -7.50 -12.44 -10.28
CA ALA A 11 -6.99 -13.08 -9.08
C ALA A 11 -7.41 -12.32 -7.80
N HIS A 12 -7.36 -10.99 -7.83
CA HIS A 12 -7.85 -10.10 -6.76
C HIS A 12 -9.32 -10.36 -6.44
N GLU A 13 -10.18 -10.24 -7.46
CA GLU A 13 -11.63 -10.47 -7.30
C GLU A 13 -11.96 -11.89 -6.85
N HIS A 14 -11.19 -12.88 -7.32
CA HIS A 14 -11.37 -14.27 -6.89
C HIS A 14 -10.98 -14.46 -5.42
N LEU A 15 -9.90 -13.81 -4.96
CA LEU A 15 -9.42 -13.88 -3.59
C LEU A 15 -10.39 -13.27 -2.58
N HIS A 16 -11.25 -12.34 -2.99
CA HIS A 16 -12.31 -11.84 -2.12
C HIS A 16 -13.29 -12.92 -1.66
N ASN A 17 -13.36 -14.07 -2.34
CA ASN A 17 -14.11 -15.23 -1.82
C ASN A 17 -13.54 -15.79 -0.51
N TRP A 18 -12.28 -15.48 -0.17
CA TRP A 18 -11.65 -15.80 1.11
C TRP A 18 -11.50 -14.57 1.99
N ILE A 19 -10.79 -13.55 1.51
CA ILE A 19 -10.50 -12.33 2.27
C ILE A 19 -11.66 -11.35 2.13
N GLY A 20 -12.30 -10.96 3.25
CA GLY A 20 -13.47 -10.09 3.24
C GLY A 20 -14.81 -10.82 3.20
N LYS A 21 -14.92 -11.97 2.48
CA LYS A 21 -16.16 -12.80 2.49
C LYS A 21 -16.12 -13.94 3.50
N LYS A 22 -15.27 -14.96 3.31
CA LYS A 22 -15.21 -16.11 4.25
C LYS A 22 -14.58 -15.71 5.56
N ILE A 23 -13.39 -15.10 5.53
CA ILE A 23 -12.83 -14.37 6.66
C ILE A 23 -13.50 -13.00 6.62
N ARG A 24 -14.71 -12.93 7.18
CA ARG A 24 -15.60 -11.79 7.01
C ARG A 24 -15.01 -10.53 7.63
N ASN A 25 -14.86 -9.49 6.83
CA ASN A 25 -14.59 -8.14 7.32
C ASN A 25 -15.90 -7.33 7.35
N THR A 26 -16.16 -6.63 8.43
CA THR A 26 -17.39 -5.83 8.64
C THR A 26 -17.12 -4.35 8.83
N SER A 27 -15.85 -3.92 8.75
CA SER A 27 -15.47 -2.52 8.94
C SER A 27 -14.59 -2.03 7.79
N ASP A 28 -14.93 -0.86 7.27
CA ASP A 28 -14.18 -0.20 6.20
C ASP A 28 -12.80 0.27 6.67
N LEU A 29 -12.65 0.50 7.98
CA LEU A 29 -11.36 0.78 8.62
C LEU A 29 -10.37 -0.39 8.52
N ASN A 30 -10.84 -1.59 8.16
CA ASN A 30 -9.98 -2.75 7.94
C ASN A 30 -9.67 -2.97 6.44
N TYR A 31 -9.99 -2.02 5.55
CA TYR A 31 -9.69 -2.17 4.12
C TYR A 31 -8.19 -2.29 3.82
N TRP A 32 -7.32 -1.74 4.67
CA TRP A 32 -5.89 -2.00 4.53
C TRP A 32 -5.59 -3.51 4.64
N TRP A 33 -6.32 -4.24 5.47
CA TRP A 33 -6.21 -5.69 5.54
C TRP A 33 -6.95 -6.35 4.38
N SER A 34 -8.24 -6.05 4.17
CA SER A 34 -9.03 -6.81 3.18
C SER A 34 -8.64 -6.52 1.73
N GLU A 35 -8.30 -5.29 1.39
CA GLU A 35 -7.88 -4.91 0.04
C GLU A 35 -6.38 -5.07 -0.14
N GLY A 36 -5.58 -4.47 0.75
CA GLY A 36 -4.13 -4.50 0.59
C GLY A 36 -3.51 -5.91 0.69
N PHE A 37 -4.06 -6.79 1.53
CA PHE A 37 -3.59 -8.19 1.53
C PHE A 37 -4.07 -8.94 0.30
N THR A 38 -5.23 -8.59 -0.26
CA THR A 38 -5.72 -9.17 -1.51
C THR A 38 -4.85 -8.76 -2.69
N ASP A 39 -4.40 -7.50 -2.75
CA ASP A 39 -3.39 -7.07 -3.72
C ASP A 39 -2.07 -7.84 -3.55
N TYR A 40 -1.59 -8.03 -2.31
CA TYR A 40 -0.38 -8.80 -2.06
C TYR A 40 -0.52 -10.25 -2.54
N TYR A 41 -1.60 -10.93 -2.16
CA TYR A 41 -1.80 -12.34 -2.50
C TYR A 41 -2.14 -12.56 -3.97
N SER A 42 -2.83 -11.63 -4.64
CA SER A 42 -3.13 -11.78 -6.08
C SER A 42 -1.84 -11.88 -6.89
N ARG A 43 -0.82 -11.08 -6.57
CA ARG A 43 0.51 -11.16 -7.21
C ARG A 43 1.30 -12.40 -6.77
N VAL A 44 1.33 -12.69 -5.47
CA VAL A 44 2.06 -13.87 -4.95
C VAL A 44 1.51 -15.16 -5.54
N LEU A 45 0.19 -15.29 -5.66
CA LEU A 45 -0.45 -16.52 -6.15
C LEU A 45 -0.37 -16.65 -7.66
N THR A 46 -0.46 -15.56 -8.42
CA THR A 46 -0.27 -15.60 -9.88
C THR A 46 1.18 -15.94 -10.26
N LEU A 47 2.16 -15.46 -9.49
CA LEU A 47 3.55 -15.90 -9.64
C LEU A 47 3.70 -17.39 -9.31
N ARG A 48 3.19 -17.83 -8.15
CA ARG A 48 3.31 -19.22 -7.70
C ARG A 48 2.60 -20.23 -8.61
N SER A 49 1.54 -19.81 -9.30
CA SER A 49 0.85 -20.64 -10.29
C SER A 49 1.50 -20.61 -11.68
N GLY A 50 2.56 -19.81 -11.87
CA GLY A 50 3.27 -19.65 -13.13
C GLY A 50 2.48 -18.88 -14.19
N VAL A 51 1.46 -18.13 -13.80
CA VAL A 51 0.63 -17.34 -14.73
C VAL A 51 1.34 -16.05 -15.13
N ILE A 52 2.06 -15.43 -14.19
CA ILE A 52 2.98 -14.32 -14.47
C ILE A 52 4.43 -14.76 -14.29
N THR A 53 5.35 -14.12 -14.99
CA THR A 53 6.79 -14.35 -14.83
C THR A 53 7.34 -13.66 -13.58
N VAL A 54 8.61 -13.95 -13.25
CA VAL A 54 9.29 -13.25 -12.15
C VAL A 54 9.48 -11.77 -12.49
N GLU A 55 9.79 -11.45 -13.75
CA GLU A 55 9.97 -10.08 -14.23
C GLU A 55 8.66 -9.29 -14.09
N GLU A 56 7.54 -9.86 -14.54
CA GLU A 56 6.21 -9.28 -14.41
C GLU A 56 5.83 -9.04 -12.93
N PHE A 57 6.13 -10.01 -12.06
CA PHE A 57 5.93 -9.86 -10.61
C PHE A 57 6.76 -8.72 -10.02
N VAL A 58 8.04 -8.60 -10.42
CA VAL A 58 8.94 -7.54 -9.97
C VAL A 58 8.44 -6.17 -10.40
N GLU A 59 7.99 -6.05 -11.66
CA GLU A 59 7.41 -4.81 -12.18
C GLU A 59 6.16 -4.39 -11.39
N GLU A 60 5.25 -5.31 -11.10
CA GLU A 60 4.05 -5.01 -10.31
C GLU A 60 4.36 -4.61 -8.87
N PHE A 61 5.25 -5.35 -8.19
CA PHE A 61 5.66 -4.99 -6.83
C PHE A 61 6.32 -3.61 -6.78
N ASN A 62 7.17 -3.31 -7.77
CA ASN A 62 7.82 -2.00 -7.87
C ASN A 62 6.82 -0.88 -8.14
N GLN A 63 5.75 -1.16 -8.89
CA GLN A 63 4.67 -0.20 -9.08
C GLN A 63 3.93 0.07 -7.77
N PHE A 64 3.58 -0.96 -6.98
CA PHE A 64 2.96 -0.77 -5.66
C PHE A 64 3.87 -0.01 -4.68
N PHE A 65 5.17 -0.29 -4.68
CA PHE A 65 6.10 0.48 -3.86
C PHE A 65 6.18 1.94 -4.30
N LYS A 66 6.23 2.22 -5.60
CA LYS A 66 6.16 3.60 -6.11
C LYS A 66 4.87 4.29 -5.67
N ASP A 67 3.73 3.65 -5.87
CA ASP A 67 2.42 4.23 -5.55
C ASP A 67 2.26 4.48 -4.04
N TYR A 68 2.82 3.61 -3.19
CA TYR A 68 2.88 3.83 -1.75
C TYR A 68 3.83 4.98 -1.36
N TYR A 69 5.11 4.88 -1.71
CA TYR A 69 6.16 5.81 -1.25
C TYR A 69 6.05 7.22 -1.86
N LEU A 70 5.36 7.36 -2.99
CA LEU A 70 5.09 8.64 -3.63
C LEU A 70 3.67 9.17 -3.35
N SER A 71 2.86 8.44 -2.59
CA SER A 71 1.51 8.91 -2.26
C SER A 71 1.60 10.22 -1.47
N PRO A 72 0.91 11.31 -1.91
CA PRO A 72 0.90 12.57 -1.17
C PRO A 72 0.17 12.45 0.18
N VAL A 73 -0.61 11.39 0.36
CA VAL A 73 -1.38 11.09 1.56
C VAL A 73 -0.83 9.86 2.29
N ILE A 74 0.44 9.49 2.06
CA ILE A 74 1.09 8.33 2.68
C ILE A 74 0.92 8.30 4.20
N ASN A 75 0.85 9.48 4.83
CA ASN A 75 0.71 9.65 6.27
C ASN A 75 -0.72 9.95 6.79
N GLU A 76 -1.75 9.75 5.97
CA GLU A 76 -3.15 9.87 6.42
C GLU A 76 -3.47 8.79 7.48
N PRO A 77 -3.88 9.13 8.72
CA PRO A 77 -4.22 8.13 9.73
C PRO A 77 -5.45 7.30 9.32
N ASN A 78 -5.51 6.03 9.74
CA ASN A 78 -6.58 5.12 9.32
C ASN A 78 -7.99 5.60 9.70
N SER A 79 -8.11 6.30 10.84
CA SER A 79 -9.36 6.89 11.33
C SER A 79 -9.94 7.99 10.44
N LYS A 80 -9.14 8.55 9.52
CA LYS A 80 -9.54 9.60 8.59
C LYS A 80 -9.87 9.10 7.18
N ILE A 81 -9.48 7.89 6.85
CA ILE A 81 -9.65 7.33 5.50
C ILE A 81 -11.12 7.32 5.06
N GLU A 82 -12.04 6.89 5.93
CA GLU A 82 -13.47 6.85 5.60
C GLU A 82 -14.00 8.25 5.26
N GLU A 83 -13.67 9.25 6.09
CA GLU A 83 -14.10 10.64 5.93
C GLU A 83 -13.48 11.31 4.68
N ASP A 84 -12.21 11.03 4.37
CA ASP A 84 -11.50 11.77 3.32
C ASP A 84 -11.52 11.08 1.95
N SER A 85 -11.78 9.78 1.91
CA SER A 85 -11.78 8.97 0.68
C SER A 85 -12.77 9.44 -0.40
N TRP A 86 -13.91 10.02 0.00
CA TRP A 86 -14.90 10.51 -0.96
C TRP A 86 -14.47 11.81 -1.65
N ARG A 87 -13.56 12.58 -1.03
CA ARG A 87 -13.03 13.84 -1.58
C ARG A 87 -11.69 13.65 -2.29
N ASN A 88 -10.93 12.63 -1.90
CA ASN A 88 -9.57 12.44 -2.35
C ASN A 88 -9.33 10.99 -2.82
N TYR A 89 -9.14 10.84 -4.14
CA TYR A 89 -8.85 9.55 -4.75
C TYR A 89 -7.55 8.92 -4.23
N ALA A 90 -6.54 9.72 -3.89
CA ALA A 90 -5.31 9.18 -3.31
C ALA A 90 -5.57 8.54 -1.93
N VAL A 91 -6.49 9.12 -1.14
CA VAL A 91 -6.90 8.55 0.16
C VAL A 91 -7.69 7.26 -0.04
N SER A 92 -8.59 7.20 -1.02
CA SER A 92 -9.34 5.96 -1.29
C SER A 92 -8.46 4.80 -1.75
N LYS A 93 -7.30 5.09 -2.38
CA LYS A 93 -6.31 4.08 -2.77
C LYS A 93 -5.30 3.73 -1.69
N LEU A 94 -5.12 4.57 -0.68
CA LEU A 94 -4.12 4.37 0.36
C LEU A 94 -4.25 3.03 1.12
N PRO A 95 -5.46 2.53 1.48
CA PRO A 95 -5.60 1.22 2.12
C PRO A 95 -4.96 0.08 1.31
N TYR A 96 -5.13 0.10 -0.01
CA TYR A 96 -4.60 -0.91 -0.92
C TYR A 96 -3.06 -0.92 -0.84
N TYR A 97 -2.44 0.24 -1.03
CA TYR A 97 -0.98 0.37 -1.05
C TYR A 97 -0.35 0.14 0.34
N ARG A 98 -0.90 0.77 1.38
CA ARG A 98 -0.40 0.63 2.76
C ARG A 98 -0.53 -0.82 3.23
N GLY A 99 -1.68 -1.43 2.97
CA GLY A 99 -1.94 -2.82 3.32
C GLY A 99 -1.03 -3.81 2.61
N PHE A 100 -0.76 -3.59 1.31
CA PHE A 100 0.20 -4.37 0.54
C PHE A 100 1.61 -4.31 1.16
N VAL A 101 2.11 -3.11 1.45
CA VAL A 101 3.43 -2.92 2.06
C VAL A 101 3.48 -3.50 3.47
N PHE A 102 2.40 -3.36 4.24
CA PHE A 102 2.29 -3.98 5.56
C PHE A 102 2.31 -5.51 5.48
N ALA A 103 1.70 -6.13 4.47
CA ALA A 103 1.77 -7.57 4.24
C ALA A 103 3.21 -8.04 3.94
N VAL A 104 3.97 -7.27 3.15
CA VAL A 104 5.40 -7.52 2.90
C VAL A 104 6.20 -7.44 4.19
N TYR A 105 6.03 -6.36 4.96
CA TYR A 105 6.66 -6.18 6.28
C TYR A 105 6.36 -7.36 7.21
N LEU A 106 5.08 -7.71 7.35
CA LEU A 106 4.61 -8.75 8.25
C LEU A 106 5.13 -10.15 7.86
N ASN A 107 5.14 -10.47 6.57
CA ASN A 107 5.67 -11.73 6.09
C ASN A 107 7.16 -11.91 6.45
N ASN A 108 7.96 -10.84 6.38
CA ASN A 108 9.36 -10.88 6.80
C ASN A 108 9.49 -11.03 8.32
N LEU A 109 8.72 -10.27 9.10
CA LEU A 109 8.75 -10.37 10.56
C LEU A 109 8.39 -11.79 11.06
N ILE A 110 7.46 -12.47 10.37
CA ILE A 110 7.15 -13.88 10.64
C ILE A 110 8.37 -14.78 10.34
N LYS A 111 9.03 -14.57 9.19
CA LYS A 111 10.21 -15.37 8.79
C LYS A 111 11.43 -15.15 9.70
N GLU A 112 11.58 -13.96 10.27
CA GLU A 112 12.62 -13.65 11.26
C GLU A 112 12.43 -14.46 12.55
N ASN A 113 11.18 -14.63 13.00
CA ASN A 113 10.85 -15.44 14.17
C ASN A 113 10.90 -16.94 13.85
N ASN A 114 10.47 -17.34 12.64
CA ASN A 114 10.55 -18.73 12.18
C ASN A 114 10.61 -18.82 10.65
N LYS A 115 11.77 -19.19 10.11
CA LYS A 115 12.02 -19.31 8.66
C LYS A 115 11.11 -20.29 7.92
N SER A 116 10.50 -21.26 8.63
CA SER A 116 9.55 -22.23 8.06
C SER A 116 8.11 -21.71 7.99
N LYS A 117 7.84 -20.53 8.57
CA LYS A 117 6.52 -19.91 8.60
C LYS A 117 6.50 -18.66 7.72
N SER A 118 5.30 -18.27 7.32
CA SER A 118 5.03 -17.10 6.48
C SER A 118 3.65 -16.54 6.78
N LEU A 119 3.31 -15.43 6.13
CA LEU A 119 1.97 -14.86 6.21
C LEU A 119 0.87 -15.85 5.80
N ASP A 120 1.18 -16.82 4.92
CA ASP A 120 0.26 -17.88 4.49
C ASP A 120 -0.29 -18.67 5.69
N ASN A 121 0.55 -18.91 6.71
CA ASN A 121 0.15 -19.65 7.89
C ASN A 121 -0.85 -18.87 8.76
N VAL A 122 -0.65 -17.56 8.90
CA VAL A 122 -1.57 -16.66 9.61
C VAL A 122 -2.92 -16.63 8.91
N MET A 123 -2.93 -16.45 7.58
CA MET A 123 -4.16 -16.40 6.79
C MET A 123 -4.92 -17.73 6.84
N LEU A 124 -4.20 -18.85 6.81
CA LEU A 124 -4.80 -20.17 6.96
C LEU A 124 -5.45 -20.35 8.34
N ASP A 125 -4.84 -19.85 9.41
CA ASP A 125 -5.41 -19.96 10.75
C ASP A 125 -6.64 -19.07 10.92
N LEU A 126 -6.63 -17.84 10.39
CA LEU A 126 -7.84 -17.00 10.30
C LEU A 126 -8.96 -17.73 9.56
N PHE A 127 -8.63 -18.35 8.42
CA PHE A 127 -9.58 -19.11 7.61
C PHE A 127 -10.21 -20.29 8.37
N LYS A 128 -9.41 -21.09 9.09
CA LYS A 128 -9.91 -22.23 9.87
C LYS A 128 -10.97 -21.84 10.90
N THR A 129 -10.84 -20.63 11.45
CA THR A 129 -11.72 -20.11 12.51
C THR A 129 -12.82 -19.19 11.98
N ALA A 130 -12.88 -18.96 10.67
CA ALA A 130 -13.72 -17.93 10.07
C ALA A 130 -15.23 -18.19 10.19
N LYS A 131 -15.63 -19.45 10.45
CA LYS A 131 -17.03 -19.80 10.74
C LYS A 131 -17.46 -19.40 12.15
N GLN A 132 -16.51 -19.25 13.07
CA GLN A 132 -16.75 -18.97 14.49
C GLN A 132 -16.45 -17.53 14.86
N LYS A 133 -15.51 -16.89 14.14
CA LYS A 133 -15.06 -15.53 14.40
C LYS A 133 -14.92 -14.76 13.10
N GLU A 134 -15.56 -13.60 13.04
CA GLU A 134 -15.32 -12.60 12.01
C GLU A 134 -13.93 -11.97 12.20
N PHE A 135 -13.41 -11.32 11.16
CA PHE A 135 -12.17 -10.58 11.26
C PHE A 135 -12.34 -9.38 12.19
N SER A 136 -11.38 -9.23 13.11
CA SER A 136 -11.14 -8.00 13.84
C SER A 136 -9.64 -7.82 14.02
N ILE A 137 -9.18 -6.58 14.19
CA ILE A 137 -7.76 -6.29 14.45
C ILE A 137 -7.29 -7.01 15.71
N ASP A 138 -8.09 -7.05 16.78
CA ASP A 138 -7.75 -7.75 18.02
C ASP A 138 -7.59 -9.25 17.81
N TYR A 139 -8.47 -9.86 17.01
CA TYR A 139 -8.36 -11.28 16.72
C TYR A 139 -7.17 -11.58 15.81
N PHE A 140 -6.90 -10.71 14.83
CA PHE A 140 -5.71 -10.79 13.99
C PHE A 140 -4.42 -10.71 14.81
N LYS A 141 -4.32 -9.76 15.74
CA LYS A 141 -3.22 -9.65 16.72
C LYS A 141 -3.11 -10.91 17.57
N GLN A 142 -4.23 -11.50 18.00
CA GLN A 142 -4.23 -12.77 18.75
C GLN A 142 -3.63 -13.92 17.93
N ILE A 143 -4.05 -14.11 16.68
CA ILE A 143 -3.51 -15.17 15.81
C ILE A 143 -2.02 -14.96 15.55
N ILE A 144 -1.61 -13.71 15.31
CA ILE A 144 -0.21 -13.38 15.01
C ILE A 144 0.73 -13.70 16.17
N LYS A 145 0.28 -13.65 17.43
CA LYS A 145 1.12 -14.02 18.59
C LYS A 145 1.65 -15.46 18.53
N ASN A 146 1.01 -16.35 17.76
CA ASN A 146 1.51 -17.70 17.52
C ASN A 146 2.76 -17.74 16.61
N TYR A 147 3.00 -16.67 15.85
CA TYR A 147 4.07 -16.55 14.86
C TYR A 147 5.11 -15.50 15.24
N ILE A 148 4.68 -14.44 15.92
CA ILE A 148 5.51 -13.35 16.43
C ILE A 148 5.14 -13.19 17.91
N PRO A 149 5.86 -13.83 18.86
CA PRO A 149 5.48 -13.82 20.28
C PRO A 149 5.37 -12.42 20.89
N LYS A 150 6.15 -11.46 20.39
CA LYS A 150 6.07 -10.04 20.80
C LYS A 150 4.81 -9.33 20.29
N GLY A 151 4.03 -9.95 19.40
CA GLY A 151 2.86 -9.36 18.75
C GLY A 151 3.25 -8.32 17.70
N ILE A 152 2.23 -7.61 17.20
CA ILE A 152 2.36 -6.56 16.19
C ILE A 152 1.63 -5.27 16.59
N ASP A 153 1.27 -5.12 17.87
CA ASP A 153 0.50 -3.99 18.38
C ASP A 153 1.14 -2.64 18.02
N LYS A 154 2.46 -2.53 18.25
CA LYS A 154 3.24 -1.35 17.87
C LYS A 154 3.20 -1.07 16.35
N GLY A 155 3.33 -2.11 15.53
CA GLY A 155 3.30 -1.95 14.07
C GLY A 155 1.93 -1.54 13.55
N ILE A 156 0.83 -2.02 14.16
CA ILE A 156 -0.52 -1.56 13.83
C ILE A 156 -0.71 -0.10 14.24
N ASP A 157 -0.35 0.24 15.48
CA ASP A 157 -0.49 1.61 15.99
C ASP A 157 0.32 2.62 15.14
N GLU A 158 1.61 2.35 14.91
CA GLU A 158 2.46 3.26 14.16
C GLU A 158 2.05 3.35 12.68
N TYR A 159 1.91 2.21 11.99
CA TYR A 159 1.80 2.22 10.53
C TYR A 159 0.37 2.32 10.01
N ILE A 160 -0.59 1.77 10.75
CA ILE A 160 -2.00 1.77 10.35
C ILE A 160 -2.69 2.95 11.02
N GLU A 161 -2.78 2.95 12.35
CA GLU A 161 -3.61 3.93 13.07
C GLU A 161 -3.08 5.36 12.95
N GLN A 162 -1.77 5.56 13.18
CA GLN A 162 -1.12 6.87 13.08
C GLN A 162 -0.69 7.22 11.64
N GLY A 163 -0.64 6.24 10.74
CA GLY A 163 -0.24 6.44 9.35
C GLY A 163 1.25 6.65 9.14
N ASN A 164 2.14 6.34 10.09
CA ASN A 164 3.57 6.48 9.90
C ASN A 164 4.05 5.62 8.72
N THR A 165 5.02 6.13 7.96
CA THR A 165 5.55 5.44 6.78
C THR A 165 6.22 4.12 7.16
N ILE A 166 5.87 3.03 6.47
CA ILE A 166 6.52 1.73 6.60
C ILE A 166 7.84 1.77 5.81
N ASP A 167 8.96 1.93 6.50
CA ASP A 167 10.28 1.87 5.88
C ASP A 167 10.78 0.41 5.83
N LEU A 168 10.89 -0.17 4.63
CA LEU A 168 11.44 -1.52 4.44
C LEU A 168 12.97 -1.51 4.28
N SER A 169 13.66 -0.39 4.51
CA SER A 169 15.11 -0.28 4.28
C SER A 169 15.93 -1.29 5.07
N ASP A 170 15.51 -1.62 6.29
CA ASP A 170 16.18 -2.62 7.12
C ASP A 170 16.11 -4.04 6.52
N LEU A 171 15.16 -4.27 5.60
CA LEU A 171 14.97 -5.56 4.94
C LEU A 171 15.84 -5.74 3.69
N MET A 172 16.62 -4.73 3.27
CA MET A 172 17.48 -4.80 2.08
C MET A 172 18.59 -5.87 2.17
N ASN A 173 18.92 -6.31 3.38
CA ASN A 173 19.91 -7.38 3.60
C ASN A 173 19.32 -8.79 3.48
N VAL A 174 17.99 -8.92 3.52
CA VAL A 174 17.29 -10.21 3.52
C VAL A 174 16.35 -10.39 2.34
N LEU A 175 15.93 -9.29 1.71
CA LEU A 175 15.15 -9.26 0.49
C LEU A 175 15.96 -8.63 -0.64
N PRO A 176 15.70 -9.00 -1.90
CA PRO A 176 16.32 -8.38 -3.07
C PRO A 176 15.72 -6.99 -3.34
N ILE A 177 15.67 -6.11 -2.34
CA ILE A 177 15.17 -4.73 -2.48
C ILE A 177 16.30 -3.73 -2.31
N GLU A 178 16.11 -2.53 -2.84
CA GLU A 178 17.05 -1.41 -2.78
C GLU A 178 16.32 -0.07 -2.66
N LYS A 179 17.04 0.94 -2.17
CA LYS A 179 16.55 2.33 -2.10
C LYS A 179 17.07 3.08 -3.30
N ILE A 180 16.17 3.54 -4.17
CA ILE A 180 16.52 4.34 -5.33
C ILE A 180 16.01 5.77 -5.19
N LYS A 181 16.71 6.72 -5.82
CA LYS A 181 16.25 8.10 -5.95
C LYS A 181 15.58 8.28 -7.30
N ILE A 182 14.28 8.54 -7.31
CA ILE A 182 13.53 8.84 -8.52
C ILE A 182 13.14 10.31 -8.57
N PRO A 183 13.14 10.94 -9.76
CA PRO A 183 12.48 12.23 -9.94
C PRO A 183 10.98 12.05 -9.71
N PHE A 184 10.45 12.75 -8.72
CA PHE A 184 9.02 12.89 -8.49
C PHE A 184 8.65 14.35 -8.68
N CYS A 185 7.71 14.59 -9.59
CA CYS A 185 7.21 15.93 -9.88
C CYS A 185 5.85 16.04 -9.18
N ASP A 186 5.87 16.39 -7.90
CA ASP A 186 4.66 16.94 -7.27
C ASP A 186 4.42 18.31 -7.89
N LEU A 187 3.30 18.43 -8.59
CA LEU A 187 2.91 19.66 -9.23
C LEU A 187 2.56 20.74 -8.21
N GLY A 188 2.14 20.38 -7.00
CA GLY A 188 1.89 21.35 -5.93
C GLY A 188 0.77 22.34 -6.23
N PHE A 189 -0.10 22.05 -7.19
CA PHE A 189 -1.29 22.81 -7.54
C PHE A 189 -2.36 21.89 -8.16
N ASP A 190 -3.60 22.37 -8.24
CA ASP A 190 -4.71 21.61 -8.82
C ASP A 190 -4.53 21.49 -10.33
N ILE A 191 -4.05 20.34 -10.79
CA ILE A 191 -3.75 20.06 -12.19
C ILE A 191 -5.01 20.17 -13.05
N LYS A 192 -6.13 19.63 -12.57
CA LYS A 192 -7.35 19.53 -13.37
C LYS A 192 -7.92 20.92 -13.63
N THR A 193 -8.14 21.67 -12.56
CA THR A 193 -8.66 23.04 -12.67
C THR A 193 -7.69 23.95 -13.42
N SER A 194 -6.37 23.77 -13.19
CA SER A 194 -5.37 24.58 -13.87
C SER A 194 -5.28 24.32 -15.38
N PHE A 195 -5.52 23.07 -15.79
CA PHE A 195 -5.55 22.69 -17.21
C PHE A 195 -6.80 23.21 -17.90
N ASP A 196 -7.97 23.10 -17.25
CA ASP A 196 -9.24 23.57 -17.79
C ASP A 196 -9.28 25.10 -17.96
N GLU A 197 -8.69 25.85 -17.02
CA GLU A 197 -8.67 27.32 -17.05
C GLU A 197 -7.42 27.91 -17.74
N GLY A 198 -6.41 27.09 -18.06
CA GLY A 198 -5.15 27.53 -18.66
C GLY A 198 -4.26 28.38 -17.74
N ILE A 199 -4.56 28.41 -16.43
CA ILE A 199 -3.84 29.18 -15.41
C ILE A 199 -3.65 28.35 -14.15
N ILE A 200 -2.55 28.52 -13.41
CA ILE A 200 -2.33 27.76 -12.18
C ILE A 200 -3.37 28.13 -11.11
N LYS A 201 -3.97 27.12 -10.48
CA LYS A 201 -4.97 27.23 -9.41
C LYS A 201 -4.70 26.24 -8.28
N GLY A 202 -5.12 26.60 -7.08
CA GLY A 202 -5.02 25.73 -5.91
C GLY A 202 -3.57 25.41 -5.52
N ILE A 203 -2.64 26.35 -5.70
CA ILE A 203 -1.25 26.12 -5.30
C ILE A 203 -1.16 25.85 -3.80
N ASP A 204 -0.50 24.75 -3.44
CA ASP A 204 -0.14 24.43 -2.07
C ASP A 204 1.10 25.26 -1.70
N ILE A 205 0.99 26.04 -0.62
CA ILE A 205 2.04 26.94 -0.15
C ILE A 205 3.28 26.20 0.37
N GLU A 206 3.11 24.96 0.82
CA GLU A 206 4.22 24.13 1.30
C GLU A 206 4.93 23.39 0.15
N SER A 207 4.33 23.40 -1.05
CA SER A 207 4.82 22.67 -2.22
C SER A 207 6.10 23.25 -2.83
N ASN A 208 6.79 22.41 -3.60
CA ASN A 208 7.96 22.85 -4.36
C ASN A 208 7.59 23.79 -5.51
N ALA A 209 6.37 23.70 -6.03
CA ALA A 209 5.87 24.65 -7.00
C ALA A 209 5.83 26.07 -6.44
N TYR A 210 5.34 26.23 -5.20
CA TYR A 210 5.36 27.53 -4.52
C TYR A 210 6.79 28.01 -4.25
N LYS A 211 7.69 27.12 -3.79
CA LYS A 211 9.11 27.42 -3.55
C LYS A 211 9.86 27.78 -4.84
N ALA A 212 9.47 27.20 -5.98
CA ALA A 212 10.00 27.51 -7.31
C ALA A 212 9.42 28.80 -7.91
N GLY A 213 8.50 29.47 -7.21
CA GLY A 213 7.95 30.77 -7.61
C GLY A 213 6.62 30.71 -8.36
N LEU A 214 6.01 29.53 -8.53
CA LEU A 214 4.67 29.43 -9.10
C LEU A 214 3.65 30.07 -8.13
N ARG A 215 2.62 30.70 -8.68
CA ARG A 215 1.52 31.33 -7.94
C ARG A 215 0.21 31.10 -8.69
N ASN A 216 -0.90 31.16 -7.95
CA ASN A 216 -2.22 31.17 -8.58
C ASN A 216 -2.31 32.30 -9.61
N GLY A 217 -2.76 31.99 -10.83
CA GLY A 217 -2.86 32.93 -11.96
C GLY A 217 -1.61 33.04 -12.85
N ASN A 218 -0.54 32.25 -12.62
CA ASN A 218 0.57 32.18 -13.56
C ASN A 218 0.21 31.42 -14.84
N ASN A 219 0.69 31.92 -15.98
CA ASN A 219 0.62 31.28 -17.30
C ASN A 219 1.96 30.58 -17.58
N SER A 220 1.93 29.29 -17.92
CA SER A 220 3.06 28.40 -18.22
C SER A 220 3.64 27.60 -17.05
N LEU A 221 3.74 26.28 -17.30
CA LEU A 221 4.23 25.24 -16.41
C LEU A 221 5.73 25.05 -16.59
N ARG A 222 6.55 25.47 -15.62
CA ARG A 222 7.91 24.94 -15.47
C ARG A 222 7.87 23.90 -14.35
N LEU A 223 7.96 22.62 -14.73
CA LEU A 223 7.96 21.49 -13.81
C LEU A 223 9.24 21.50 -12.98
N ALA A 224 9.12 21.66 -11.66
CA ALA A 224 10.20 21.42 -10.72
C ALA A 224 10.01 20.03 -10.11
N CYS A 225 10.94 19.11 -10.39
CA CYS A 225 10.89 17.75 -9.87
C CYS A 225 11.90 17.61 -8.72
N LEU A 226 11.47 17.01 -7.61
CA LEU A 226 12.37 16.61 -6.53
C LEU A 226 12.89 15.20 -6.77
N LYS A 227 14.05 14.88 -6.20
CA LYS A 227 14.48 13.48 -6.08
C LYS A 227 13.92 12.91 -4.78
N VAL A 228 12.95 12.01 -4.88
CA VAL A 228 12.38 11.27 -3.74
C VAL A 228 13.02 9.90 -3.70
N SER A 229 13.35 9.44 -2.49
CA SER A 229 13.90 8.10 -2.29
C SER A 229 12.76 7.11 -2.07
N ILE A 230 12.68 6.07 -2.89
CA ILE A 230 11.69 4.99 -2.78
C ILE A 230 12.38 3.64 -2.66
N ILE A 231 11.64 2.62 -2.28
CA ILE A 231 12.10 1.23 -2.29
C ILE A 231 11.62 0.54 -3.56
N GLN A 232 12.45 -0.32 -4.15
CA GLN A 232 12.09 -1.23 -5.23
C GLN A 232 12.81 -2.57 -5.06
N ILE A 233 12.30 -3.62 -5.70
CA ILE A 233 13.00 -4.88 -5.95
C ILE A 233 14.07 -4.65 -7.02
N LYS A 234 15.25 -5.25 -6.79
CA LYS A 234 16.44 -5.26 -7.66
C LYS A 234 16.24 -6.07 -8.93
#